data_AF-A0A3D1Z2M9-F1
#
_entry.id   AF-A0A3D1Z2M9-F1
#
_cell.length_a   1.000
_cell.length_b   1.000
_cell.length_c   1.000
_cell.angle_alpha   90.00
_cell.angle_beta   90.00
_cell.angle_gamma   90.00
#
_symmetry.space_group_name_H-M   'P 1'
#
loop_
_entity.id
_entity.type
_entity.pdbx_description
1 polymer ?
#
loop_
_entity_poly.entity_id
_entity_poly.type
_entity_poly.pdbx_seq_one_letter_code
_entity_poly.pdbx_strand_id
1 'polypeptide(L)'
;DILKDRLYASAAGSGERRAAQTVLFEMLQVYTGMLAPVLAFTCEEAWSYLPEAVRKTRSVHLSEWPVLNEDYLDAELAGRWDKILKIRGEASKALEEARNAKLIGNSLEARVELYVDGATKELLERYESQLAQMFIVASIDVHSLEAAPADAFKSDVIEALAIKVLPARGSKCERCWRYEDTVGDSSQHKGLCARCAGVLTGA
;
A
#
# COMPACT_ATOMS: atom_id res chain seq x y z
N ASP A 1 0.49 -5.91 3.07
CA ASP A 1 1.44 -5.78 1.94
C ASP A 1 1.79 -4.36 1.53
N ILE A 2 0.81 -3.48 1.30
CA ILE A 2 1.02 -2.08 0.86
C ILE A 2 2.13 -1.35 1.65
N LEU A 3 2.14 -1.49 2.98
CA LEU A 3 3.11 -0.81 3.85
C LEU A 3 4.54 -1.36 3.79
N LYS A 4 4.80 -2.55 3.22
CA LYS A 4 6.14 -3.17 3.21
C LYS A 4 7.18 -2.25 2.56
N ASP A 5 6.83 -1.65 1.42
CA ASP A 5 7.69 -0.71 0.71
C ASP A 5 8.10 0.46 1.63
N ARG A 6 7.15 1.04 2.36
CA ARG A 6 7.40 2.15 3.29
C ARG A 6 8.19 1.72 4.54
N LEU A 7 7.84 0.58 5.12
CA LEU A 7 8.46 0.10 6.36
C LEU A 7 9.91 -0.34 6.14
N TYR A 8 10.22 -0.90 4.97
CA TYR A 8 11.52 -1.48 4.64
C TYR A 8 12.42 -0.51 3.86
N ALA A 9 11.85 0.27 2.94
CA ALA A 9 12.63 1.12 2.04
C ALA A 9 12.74 2.58 2.50
N SER A 10 11.77 3.14 3.23
CA SER A 10 11.87 4.54 3.70
C SER A 10 12.90 4.69 4.83
N ALA A 11 13.47 5.88 4.96
CA ALA A 11 14.43 6.19 6.02
C ALA A 11 13.82 5.99 7.42
N ALA A 12 14.65 5.61 8.39
CA ALA A 12 14.17 5.21 9.72
C ALA A 12 13.37 6.31 10.44
N GLY A 13 13.77 7.57 10.25
CA GLY A 13 13.11 8.77 10.79
C GLY A 13 12.09 9.43 9.87
N SER A 14 11.79 8.86 8.70
CA SER A 14 10.85 9.48 7.76
C SER A 14 9.43 9.55 8.33
N GLY A 15 8.74 10.67 8.06
CA GLY A 15 7.37 10.91 8.52
C GLY A 15 6.41 9.81 8.06
N GLU A 16 6.54 9.35 6.81
CA GLU A 16 5.73 8.26 6.27
C GLU A 16 5.90 6.96 7.07
N ARG A 17 7.15 6.53 7.32
CA ARG A 17 7.43 5.32 8.08
C ARG A 17 6.91 5.42 9.50
N ARG A 18 7.10 6.57 10.15
CA ARG A 18 6.59 6.84 11.51
C ARG A 18 5.07 6.87 11.57
N ALA A 19 4.40 7.44 10.58
CA ALA A 19 2.93 7.40 10.48
C ALA A 19 2.42 5.97 10.38
N ALA A 20 3.02 5.14 9.51
CA ALA A 20 2.67 3.73 9.40
C ALA A 20 2.91 2.96 10.71
N GLN A 21 4.05 3.18 11.36
CA GLN A 21 4.39 2.55 12.64
C GLN A 21 3.44 2.97 13.77
N THR A 22 2.99 4.23 13.78
CA THR A 22 2.05 4.74 14.80
C THR A 22 0.72 3.98 14.71
N VAL A 23 0.13 3.89 13.51
CA VAL A 23 -1.12 3.16 13.30
C VAL A 23 -0.96 1.66 13.60
N LEU A 24 0.13 1.03 13.14
CA LEU A 24 0.39 -0.38 13.42
C LEU A 24 0.57 -0.66 14.93
N PHE A 25 1.21 0.27 15.64
CA PHE A 25 1.41 0.15 17.08
C PHE A 25 0.10 0.29 17.86
N GLU A 26 -0.76 1.22 17.47
CA GLU A 26 -2.10 1.34 18.05
C GLU A 26 -2.96 0.11 17.77
N MET A 27 -2.98 -0.37 16.51
CA MET A 27 -3.69 -1.60 16.14
C MET A 27 -3.21 -2.81 16.96
N LEU A 28 -1.89 -2.95 17.17
CA LEU A 28 -1.33 -4.03 17.96
C LEU A 28 -1.86 -4.01 19.41
N GLN A 29 -1.87 -2.85 20.07
CA GLN A 29 -2.40 -2.73 21.43
C GLN A 29 -3.91 -3.00 21.51
N VAL A 30 -4.68 -2.43 20.59
CA VAL A 30 -6.14 -2.61 20.55
C VAL A 30 -6.50 -4.08 20.30
N TYR A 31 -5.89 -4.71 19.29
CA TYR A 31 -6.17 -6.10 18.96
C TYR A 31 -5.72 -7.07 20.05
N THR A 32 -4.53 -6.87 20.62
CA THR A 32 -4.07 -7.74 21.73
C THR A 32 -4.99 -7.64 22.94
N GLY A 33 -5.45 -6.43 23.30
CA GLY A 33 -6.43 -6.23 24.37
C GLY A 33 -7.79 -6.88 24.07
N MET A 34 -8.35 -6.66 22.89
CA MET A 34 -9.67 -7.20 22.50
C MET A 34 -9.68 -8.72 22.35
N LEU A 35 -8.58 -9.31 21.88
CA LEU A 35 -8.47 -10.75 21.63
C LEU A 35 -8.03 -11.54 22.86
N ALA A 36 -7.48 -10.89 23.89
CA ALA A 36 -6.98 -11.54 25.11
C ALA A 36 -7.99 -12.48 25.80
N PRO A 37 -9.31 -12.18 25.86
CA PRO A 37 -10.29 -13.09 26.46
C PRO A 37 -10.45 -14.43 25.72
N VAL A 38 -10.06 -14.50 24.45
CA VAL A 38 -10.18 -15.71 23.61
C VAL A 38 -8.81 -16.37 23.39
N LEU A 39 -7.78 -15.57 23.11
CA LEU A 39 -6.42 -16.01 22.77
C LEU A 39 -5.44 -15.71 23.91
N ALA A 40 -5.79 -16.15 25.13
CA ALA A 40 -5.13 -15.68 26.36
C ALA A 40 -3.60 -15.78 26.36
N PHE A 41 -3.05 -16.93 25.93
CA PHE A 41 -1.60 -17.14 25.91
C PHE A 41 -0.92 -16.37 24.77
N THR A 42 -1.51 -16.38 23.58
CA THR A 42 -0.94 -15.69 22.41
C THR A 42 -0.92 -14.17 22.61
N CYS A 43 -1.98 -13.60 23.18
CA CYS A 43 -2.04 -12.17 23.48
C CYS A 43 -1.08 -11.80 24.62
N GLU A 44 -0.93 -12.64 25.64
CA GLU A 44 0.05 -12.41 26.72
C GLU A 44 1.49 -12.44 26.17
N GLU A 45 1.82 -13.41 25.32
CA GLU A 45 3.10 -13.49 24.64
C GLU A 45 3.36 -12.25 23.78
N ALA A 46 2.42 -11.87 22.90
CA ALA A 46 2.55 -10.67 22.08
C ALA A 46 2.74 -9.40 22.92
N TRP A 47 2.00 -9.26 24.02
CA TRP A 47 2.12 -8.14 24.95
C TRP A 47 3.51 -8.07 25.59
N SER A 48 4.09 -9.23 25.92
CA SER A 48 5.45 -9.34 26.49
C SER A 48 6.58 -8.90 25.53
N TYR A 49 6.28 -8.74 24.24
CA TYR A 49 7.21 -8.20 23.23
C TYR A 49 7.04 -6.70 22.97
N LEU A 50 6.01 -6.04 23.52
CA LEU A 50 5.87 -4.58 23.40
C LEU A 50 7.06 -3.88 24.07
N PRO A 51 7.57 -2.75 23.56
CA PRO A 51 8.63 -2.02 24.26
C PRO A 51 8.18 -1.62 25.67
N GLU A 52 9.05 -1.77 26.66
CA GLU A 52 8.72 -1.48 28.07
C GLU A 52 8.19 -0.05 28.25
N ALA A 53 8.79 0.93 27.57
CA ALA A 53 8.40 2.34 27.62
C ALA A 53 6.94 2.62 27.22
N VAL A 54 6.29 1.70 26.50
CA VAL A 54 4.91 1.86 26.04
C VAL A 54 3.97 0.80 26.61
N ARG A 55 4.50 -0.19 27.35
CA ARG A 55 3.72 -1.26 27.95
C ARG A 55 3.14 -0.79 29.29
N LYS A 56 1.87 -0.38 29.28
CA LYS A 56 1.18 0.19 30.47
C LYS A 56 1.03 -0.78 31.64
N THR A 57 0.94 -2.08 31.36
CA THR A 57 0.71 -3.13 32.36
C THR A 57 1.62 -4.33 32.12
N ARG A 58 1.97 -5.08 33.18
CA ARG A 58 2.84 -6.27 33.05
C ARG A 58 2.23 -7.41 32.23
N SER A 59 0.91 -7.46 32.14
CA SER A 59 0.13 -8.49 31.43
C SER A 59 -1.03 -7.80 30.73
N VAL A 60 -1.41 -8.32 29.55
CA VAL A 60 -2.57 -7.81 28.80
C VAL A 60 -3.86 -8.04 29.60
N HIS A 61 -3.92 -9.09 30.43
CA HIS A 61 -5.06 -9.41 31.29
C HIS A 61 -5.24 -8.44 32.46
N LEU A 62 -4.28 -7.55 32.68
CA LEU A 62 -4.36 -6.44 33.64
C LEU A 62 -4.62 -5.11 32.95
N SER A 63 -4.66 -5.07 31.61
CA SER A 63 -4.97 -3.86 30.85
C SER A 63 -6.47 -3.58 30.85
N GLU A 64 -6.82 -2.31 30.71
CA GLU A 64 -8.21 -1.89 30.51
C GLU A 64 -8.67 -2.23 29.10
N TRP A 65 -9.99 -2.33 28.93
CA TRP A 65 -10.59 -2.51 27.61
C TRP A 65 -10.23 -1.33 26.69
N PRO A 66 -9.83 -1.56 25.43
CA PRO A 66 -9.51 -0.48 24.51
C PRO A 66 -10.68 0.49 24.33
N VAL A 67 -10.40 1.79 24.44
CA VAL A 67 -11.39 2.86 24.27
C VAL A 67 -11.38 3.35 22.83
N LEU A 68 -12.57 3.49 22.26
CA LEU A 68 -12.75 4.07 20.93
C LEU A 68 -12.31 5.54 20.93
N ASN A 69 -11.41 5.89 20.03
CA ASN A 69 -11.11 7.29 19.74
C ASN A 69 -12.06 7.78 18.63
N GLU A 70 -13.02 8.64 19.00
CA GLU A 70 -14.01 9.18 18.06
C GLU A 70 -13.36 10.03 16.96
N ASP A 71 -12.19 10.62 17.20
CA ASP A 71 -11.44 11.40 16.20
C ASP A 71 -10.98 10.56 15.00
N TYR A 72 -10.96 9.22 15.14
CA TYR A 72 -10.61 8.31 14.05
C TYR A 72 -11.80 7.95 13.15
N LEU A 73 -13.02 8.34 13.53
CA LEU A 73 -14.22 8.07 12.77
C LEU A 73 -14.43 9.14 11.69
N ASP A 74 -13.95 8.85 10.49
CA ASP A 74 -14.19 9.68 9.31
C ASP A 74 -14.97 8.87 8.26
N ALA A 75 -16.29 9.07 8.23
CA ALA A 75 -17.18 8.37 7.30
C ALA A 75 -16.95 8.76 5.83
N GLU A 76 -16.51 10.00 5.57
CA GLU A 76 -16.21 10.45 4.21
C GLU A 76 -14.92 9.79 3.70
N LEU A 77 -13.88 9.75 4.55
CA LEU A 77 -12.64 9.03 4.26
C LEU A 77 -12.89 7.54 4.07
N ALA A 78 -13.70 6.90 4.93
CA ALA A 78 -14.08 5.51 4.79
C ALA A 78 -14.76 5.25 3.44
N GLY A 79 -15.74 6.08 3.06
CA GLY A 79 -16.42 5.97 1.76
C GLY A 79 -15.49 6.16 0.56
N ARG A 80 -14.49 7.05 0.66
CA ARG A 80 -13.44 7.20 -0.37
C ARG A 80 -12.59 5.93 -0.48
N TRP A 81 -12.14 5.39 0.65
CA TRP A 81 -11.33 4.17 0.68
C TRP A 81 -12.08 2.94 0.18
N ASP A 82 -13.37 2.82 0.47
CA ASP A 82 -14.21 1.73 -0.05
C ASP A 82 -14.24 1.74 -1.58
N LYS A 83 -14.34 2.91 -2.21
CA LYS A 83 -14.27 3.05 -3.68
C LYS A 83 -12.89 2.63 -4.20
N ILE A 84 -11.81 3.13 -3.59
CA ILE A 84 -10.43 2.80 -3.99
C ILE A 84 -10.15 1.30 -3.85
N LEU A 85 -10.60 0.68 -2.75
CA LEU A 85 -10.41 -0.76 -2.49
C LEU A 85 -11.20 -1.63 -3.48
N LYS A 86 -12.39 -1.20 -3.89
CA LYS A 86 -13.15 -1.89 -4.95
C LYS A 86 -12.42 -1.84 -6.29
N ILE A 87 -11.92 -0.67 -6.69
CA ILE A 87 -11.12 -0.51 -7.93
C ILE A 87 -9.85 -1.36 -7.86
N ARG A 88 -9.16 -1.37 -6.72
CA ARG A 88 -7.99 -2.22 -6.49
C ARG A 88 -8.31 -3.71 -6.61
N GLY A 89 -9.49 -4.14 -6.17
CA GLY A 89 -9.98 -5.50 -6.37
C GLY A 89 -10.04 -5.89 -7.85
N GLU A 90 -10.62 -5.01 -8.67
CA GLU A 90 -10.70 -5.22 -10.13
C GLU A 90 -9.32 -5.16 -10.80
N ALA A 91 -8.45 -4.22 -10.39
CA ALA A 91 -7.07 -4.17 -10.87
C ALA A 91 -6.29 -5.44 -10.51
N SER A 92 -6.55 -6.04 -9.35
CA SER A 92 -5.93 -7.30 -8.96
C SER A 92 -6.33 -8.44 -9.91
N LYS A 93 -7.60 -8.49 -10.35
CA LYS A 93 -8.06 -9.47 -11.36
C LYS A 93 -7.33 -9.28 -12.69
N ALA A 94 -7.27 -8.04 -13.20
CA ALA A 94 -6.56 -7.72 -14.43
C ALA A 94 -5.05 -8.08 -14.35
N LEU A 95 -4.43 -7.86 -13.18
CA LEU A 95 -3.04 -8.26 -12.93
C LEU A 95 -2.85 -9.78 -12.94
N GLU A 96 -3.80 -10.56 -12.40
CA GLU A 96 -3.75 -12.03 -12.49
C GLU A 96 -3.88 -12.52 -13.93
N GLU A 97 -4.76 -11.92 -14.74
CA GLU A 97 -4.89 -12.25 -16.17
C GLU A 97 -3.58 -11.98 -16.92
N ALA A 98 -2.93 -10.85 -16.65
CA ALA A 98 -1.64 -10.50 -17.24
C ALA A 98 -0.53 -11.48 -16.83
N ARG A 99 -0.53 -11.97 -15.57
CA ARG A 99 0.41 -13.03 -15.12
C ARG A 99 0.17 -14.36 -15.82
N ASN A 100 -1.10 -14.76 -15.96
CA ASN A 100 -1.47 -15.98 -16.67
C ASN A 100 -1.07 -15.93 -18.17
N ALA A 101 -1.19 -14.75 -18.77
CA ALA A 101 -0.71 -14.46 -20.12
C ALA A 101 0.82 -14.32 -20.22
N LYS A 102 1.56 -14.45 -19.12
CA LYS A 102 3.02 -14.28 -19.02
C LYS A 102 3.53 -12.90 -19.45
N LEU A 103 2.67 -11.88 -19.37
CA LEU A 103 3.03 -10.49 -19.68
C LEU A 103 3.91 -9.88 -18.57
N ILE A 104 3.65 -10.26 -17.33
CA ILE A 104 4.37 -9.85 -16.12
C ILE A 104 4.59 -11.07 -15.21
N GLY A 105 5.65 -11.08 -14.41
CA GLY A 105 5.88 -12.12 -13.40
C GLY A 105 5.25 -11.78 -12.05
N ASN A 106 5.36 -10.52 -11.61
CA ASN A 106 4.75 -10.02 -10.38
C ASN A 106 4.16 -8.61 -10.60
N SER A 107 3.39 -8.11 -9.63
CA SER A 107 2.70 -6.82 -9.78
C SER A 107 3.65 -5.61 -9.84
N LEU A 108 4.83 -5.67 -9.23
CA LEU A 108 5.83 -4.59 -9.29
C LEU A 108 6.51 -4.48 -10.66
N GLU A 109 6.32 -5.47 -11.53
CA GLU A 109 6.70 -5.43 -12.96
C GLU A 109 5.59 -4.86 -13.85
N ALA A 110 4.49 -4.38 -13.26
CA ALA A 110 3.35 -3.87 -14.00
C ALA A 110 3.25 -2.34 -13.93
N ARG A 111 2.87 -1.76 -15.06
CA ARG A 111 2.23 -0.46 -15.18
C ARG A 111 0.74 -0.69 -15.41
N VAL A 112 -0.10 -0.01 -14.65
CA VAL A 112 -1.56 -0.14 -14.76
C VAL A 112 -2.15 1.18 -15.25
N GLU A 113 -2.87 1.13 -16.36
CA GLU A 113 -3.64 2.26 -16.87
C GLU A 113 -5.10 2.06 -16.48
N LEU A 114 -5.64 2.99 -15.71
CA LEU A 114 -7.04 3.01 -15.26
C LEU A 114 -7.84 3.96 -16.14
N TYR A 115 -8.93 3.48 -16.72
CA TYR A 115 -9.85 4.26 -17.55
C TYR A 115 -11.18 4.33 -16.82
N VAL A 116 -11.55 5.52 -16.37
CA VAL A 116 -12.66 5.72 -15.43
C VAL A 116 -13.52 6.94 -15.79
N ASP A 117 -14.71 7.02 -15.22
CA ASP A 117 -15.54 8.23 -15.30
C ASP A 117 -14.90 9.44 -14.59
N GLY A 118 -15.45 10.63 -14.85
CA GLY A 118 -14.90 11.89 -14.31
C GLY A 118 -14.84 11.93 -12.78
N ALA A 119 -15.90 11.47 -12.10
CA ALA A 119 -15.95 11.50 -10.64
C ALA A 119 -14.91 10.56 -10.00
N THR A 120 -14.69 9.37 -10.58
CA THR A 120 -13.66 8.44 -10.10
C THR A 120 -12.27 8.94 -10.44
N LYS A 121 -12.09 9.56 -11.61
CA LYS A 121 -10.82 10.18 -12.00
C LYS A 121 -10.39 11.24 -10.97
N GLU A 122 -11.27 12.18 -10.64
CA GLU A 122 -11.02 13.23 -9.64
C GLU A 122 -10.66 12.63 -8.26
N LEU A 123 -11.34 11.54 -7.86
CA LEU A 123 -11.04 10.82 -6.64
C LEU A 123 -9.63 10.22 -6.67
N LEU A 124 -9.24 9.55 -7.75
CA LEU A 124 -7.95 8.88 -7.88
C LEU A 124 -6.80 9.90 -7.97
N GLU A 125 -6.99 10.99 -8.71
CA GLU A 125 -6.00 12.08 -8.85
C GLU A 125 -5.67 12.73 -7.50
N ARG A 126 -6.62 12.81 -6.56
CA ARG A 126 -6.35 13.25 -5.17
C ARG A 126 -5.27 12.42 -4.48
N TYR A 127 -5.06 11.17 -4.89
CA TYR A 127 -4.10 10.23 -4.31
C TYR A 127 -2.99 9.82 -5.28
N GLU A 128 -2.80 10.55 -6.39
CA GLU A 128 -1.91 10.19 -7.50
C GLU A 128 -0.54 9.68 -7.03
N SER A 129 0.13 10.42 -6.13
CA SER A 129 1.45 10.08 -5.60
C SER A 129 1.53 8.78 -4.79
N GLN A 130 0.38 8.23 -4.39
CA GLN A 130 0.27 7.02 -3.56
C GLN A 130 -0.39 5.85 -4.29
N LEU A 131 -1.03 6.07 -5.45
CA LEU A 131 -1.79 5.04 -6.17
C LEU A 131 -0.94 3.80 -6.46
N ALA A 132 0.25 3.99 -7.05
CA ALA A 132 1.13 2.85 -7.37
C ALA A 132 1.45 1.99 -6.13
N GLN A 133 1.68 2.63 -4.97
CA GLN A 133 1.89 1.93 -3.70
C GLN A 133 0.61 1.22 -3.22
N MET A 134 -0.54 1.89 -3.26
CA MET A 134 -1.83 1.33 -2.85
C MET A 134 -2.19 0.08 -3.67
N PHE A 135 -1.87 0.08 -4.97
CA PHE A 135 -2.14 -1.01 -5.90
C PHE A 135 -1.00 -2.02 -5.99
N ILE A 136 0.16 -1.72 -5.40
CA ILE A 136 1.37 -2.57 -5.38
C ILE A 136 1.86 -2.84 -6.82
N VAL A 137 2.01 -1.78 -7.60
CA VAL A 137 2.50 -1.81 -8.99
C VAL A 137 3.63 -0.80 -9.17
N ALA A 138 4.35 -0.86 -10.30
CA ALA A 138 5.43 0.09 -10.59
C ALA A 138 4.88 1.51 -10.79
N SER A 139 3.83 1.66 -11.60
CA SER A 139 3.18 2.93 -11.87
C SER A 139 1.70 2.77 -12.21
N ILE A 140 0.95 3.84 -11.99
CA ILE A 140 -0.45 3.96 -12.38
C ILE A 140 -0.64 5.24 -13.20
N ASP A 141 -1.29 5.10 -14.33
CA ASP A 141 -1.76 6.22 -15.15
C ASP A 141 -3.30 6.23 -15.10
N VAL A 142 -3.92 7.41 -14.92
CA VAL A 142 -5.39 7.54 -14.87
C VAL A 142 -5.89 8.34 -16.08
N HIS A 143 -6.82 7.76 -16.82
CA HIS A 143 -7.37 8.27 -18.07
C HIS A 143 -8.90 8.37 -17.99
N SER A 144 -9.49 9.10 -18.93
CA SER A 144 -10.94 9.12 -19.08
C SER A 144 -11.42 7.83 -19.74
N LEU A 145 -12.64 7.41 -19.41
CA LEU A 145 -13.22 6.15 -19.87
C LEU A 145 -13.27 6.04 -21.41
N GLU A 146 -13.46 7.15 -22.11
CA GLU A 146 -13.58 7.20 -23.57
C GLU A 146 -12.27 6.85 -24.27
N ALA A 147 -11.14 6.99 -23.58
CA ALA A 147 -9.82 6.62 -24.09
C ALA A 147 -9.51 5.11 -23.91
N ALA A 148 -10.42 4.33 -23.31
CA ALA A 148 -10.18 2.92 -23.04
C ALA A 148 -9.94 2.13 -24.33
N PRO A 149 -8.82 1.40 -24.45
CA PRO A 149 -8.57 0.56 -25.62
C PRO A 149 -9.52 -0.63 -25.63
N ALA A 150 -9.81 -1.16 -26.82
CA ALA A 150 -10.77 -2.25 -26.99
C ALA A 150 -10.38 -3.55 -26.26
N ASP A 151 -9.09 -3.73 -25.99
CA ASP A 151 -8.50 -4.89 -25.32
C ASP A 151 -8.15 -4.60 -23.84
N ALA A 152 -8.71 -3.54 -23.25
CA ALA A 152 -8.68 -3.34 -21.80
C ALA A 152 -9.61 -4.35 -21.11
N PHE A 153 -9.19 -4.81 -19.93
CA PHE A 153 -10.03 -5.54 -19.01
C PHE A 153 -11.21 -4.65 -18.60
N LYS A 154 -12.44 -5.15 -18.71
CA LYS A 154 -13.64 -4.43 -18.27
C LYS A 154 -14.08 -5.02 -16.95
N SER A 155 -14.38 -4.17 -15.97
CA SER A 155 -14.85 -4.65 -14.68
C SER A 155 -16.27 -5.21 -14.79
N ASP A 156 -16.49 -6.36 -14.14
CA ASP A 156 -17.83 -6.96 -14.00
C ASP A 156 -18.65 -6.31 -12.87
N VAL A 157 -18.00 -5.52 -12.01
CA VAL A 157 -18.59 -4.97 -10.79
C VAL A 157 -18.75 -3.45 -10.87
N ILE A 158 -17.88 -2.78 -11.62
CA ILE A 158 -17.84 -1.32 -11.77
C ILE A 158 -18.03 -0.99 -13.25
N GLU A 159 -19.24 -0.59 -13.63
CA GLU A 159 -19.60 -0.36 -15.04
C GLU A 159 -18.67 0.64 -15.76
N ALA A 160 -18.26 1.71 -15.08
CA ALA A 160 -17.41 2.76 -15.63
C ALA A 160 -15.92 2.57 -15.29
N LEU A 161 -15.41 1.33 -15.37
CA LEU A 161 -14.01 1.00 -15.12
C LEU A 161 -13.47 0.02 -16.17
N ALA A 162 -12.45 0.47 -16.89
CA ALA A 162 -11.59 -0.39 -17.71
C ALA A 162 -10.13 -0.28 -17.26
N ILE A 163 -9.38 -1.37 -17.41
CA ILE A 163 -8.03 -1.51 -16.86
C ILE A 163 -7.14 -2.12 -17.92
N LYS A 164 -6.00 -1.47 -18.22
CA LYS A 164 -4.96 -2.05 -19.05
C LYS A 164 -3.72 -2.32 -18.22
N VAL A 165 -3.21 -3.55 -18.30
CA VAL A 165 -1.96 -3.94 -17.66
C VAL A 165 -0.88 -4.02 -18.72
N LEU A 166 0.26 -3.38 -18.45
CA LEU A 166 1.42 -3.32 -19.33
C LEU A 166 2.67 -3.63 -18.50
N PRO A 167 3.77 -4.09 -19.11
CA PRO A 167 5.05 -4.16 -18.42
C PRO A 167 5.49 -2.77 -17.93
N ALA A 168 6.13 -2.73 -16.77
CA ALA A 168 6.68 -1.52 -16.19
C ALA A 168 7.81 -0.94 -17.05
N ARG A 169 8.04 0.37 -16.91
CA ARG A 169 9.15 1.10 -17.54
C ARG A 169 10.39 1.04 -16.65
N GLY A 170 11.54 1.40 -17.22
CA GLY A 170 12.79 1.47 -16.49
C GLY A 170 13.33 0.10 -16.08
N SER A 171 14.08 0.08 -14.98
CA SER A 171 14.76 -1.13 -14.48
C SER A 171 14.39 -1.40 -13.03
N LYS A 172 14.55 -2.66 -12.62
CA LYS A 172 14.29 -3.09 -11.23
C LYS A 172 15.31 -2.48 -10.27
N CYS A 173 14.84 -1.78 -9.25
CA CYS A 173 15.67 -1.37 -8.13
C CYS A 173 15.99 -2.56 -7.22
N GLU A 174 17.28 -2.80 -6.94
CA GLU A 174 17.72 -3.96 -6.15
C GLU A 174 17.30 -3.91 -4.68
N ARG A 175 16.97 -2.71 -4.15
CA ARG A 175 16.58 -2.51 -2.75
C ARG A 175 15.07 -2.55 -2.49
N CYS A 176 14.28 -1.80 -3.26
CA CYS A 176 12.82 -1.75 -3.08
C CYS A 176 12.04 -2.62 -4.06
N TRP A 177 12.72 -3.23 -5.04
CA TRP A 177 12.18 -4.10 -6.08
C TRP A 177 11.15 -3.46 -7.02
N ARG A 178 10.90 -2.15 -6.91
CA ARG A 178 10.11 -1.41 -7.90
C ARG A 178 10.90 -1.17 -9.18
N TYR A 179 10.19 -1.13 -10.29
CA TYR A 179 10.71 -0.71 -11.58
C TYR A 179 10.63 0.81 -11.67
N GLU A 180 11.77 1.45 -11.90
CA GLU A 180 11.91 2.90 -11.90
C GLU A 180 12.87 3.31 -13.03
N ASP A 181 12.57 4.43 -13.70
CA ASP A 181 13.43 4.97 -14.77
C ASP A 181 14.76 5.50 -14.22
N THR A 182 14.81 5.84 -12.93
CA THR A 182 15.99 6.44 -12.27
C THR A 182 17.05 5.43 -11.82
N VAL A 183 16.83 4.13 -12.07
CA VAL A 183 17.84 3.10 -11.76
C VAL A 183 19.02 3.27 -12.70
N GLY A 184 20.20 3.51 -12.13
CA GLY A 184 21.43 3.76 -12.88
C GLY A 184 21.94 5.21 -12.78
N ASP A 185 21.09 6.14 -12.36
CA ASP A 185 21.43 7.58 -12.29
C ASP A 185 22.48 7.88 -11.21
N SER A 186 22.47 7.12 -10.10
CA SER A 186 23.44 7.29 -9.03
C SER A 186 24.79 6.68 -9.41
N SER A 187 25.84 7.50 -9.42
CA SER A 187 27.21 7.04 -9.65
C SER A 187 27.73 6.08 -8.57
N GLN A 188 27.24 6.23 -7.32
CA GLN A 188 27.61 5.40 -6.17
C GLN A 188 26.75 4.14 -6.05
N HIS A 189 25.49 4.20 -6.51
CA HIS A 189 24.50 3.13 -6.34
C HIS A 189 23.75 2.82 -7.64
N LYS A 190 24.46 2.28 -8.64
CA LYS A 190 23.92 2.04 -9.99
C LYS A 190 22.71 1.10 -10.04
N GLY A 191 22.57 0.16 -9.11
CA GLY A 191 21.43 -0.76 -9.03
C GLY A 191 20.19 -0.19 -8.32
N LEU A 192 20.25 1.06 -7.85
CA LEU A 192 19.20 1.66 -7.02
C LEU A 192 18.49 2.80 -7.73
N CYS A 193 17.19 2.94 -7.48
CA CYS A 193 16.44 4.12 -7.88
C CYS A 193 16.82 5.33 -7.00
N ALA A 194 16.52 6.54 -7.48
CA ALA A 194 16.86 7.79 -6.80
C ALA A 194 16.42 7.82 -5.33
N ARG A 195 15.19 7.35 -5.03
CA ARG A 195 14.66 7.26 -3.65
C ARG A 195 15.54 6.38 -2.76
N CYS A 196 15.88 5.18 -3.23
CA CYS A 196 16.67 4.23 -2.44
C CYS A 196 18.12 4.71 -2.26
N ALA A 197 18.69 5.33 -3.28
CA ALA A 197 20.02 5.94 -3.17
C ALA A 197 20.02 7.06 -2.12
N GLY A 198 19.04 7.98 -2.15
CA GLY A 198 18.92 9.07 -1.18
C GLY A 198 18.81 8.59 0.27
N VAL A 199 18.01 7.55 0.52
CA VAL A 199 17.88 6.93 1.85
C VAL A 199 19.22 6.38 2.37
N LEU A 200 20.07 5.82 1.51
CA LEU A 200 21.37 5.27 1.92
C LEU A 200 22.42 6.37 2.15
N THR A 201 22.32 7.48 1.43
CA THR A 201 23.24 8.62 1.58
C THR A 201 22.84 9.57 2.71
N GLY A 202 21.67 9.37 3.33
CA GLY A 202 21.15 10.24 4.38
C GLY A 202 20.67 11.60 3.86
N ALA A 203 20.34 11.68 2.57
CA ALA A 203 19.77 12.86 1.92
C ALA A 203 18.25 12.90 2.06
#